data_AF-A0A1H4MUN7-F1
#
_entry.id   AF-A0A1H4MUN7-F1
#
_cell.length_a   1.000
_cell.length_b   1.000
_cell.length_c   1.000
_cell.angle_alpha   90.00
_cell.angle_beta   90.00
_cell.angle_gamma   90.00
#
_symmetry.space_group_name_H-M   'P 1'
#
loop_
_entity.id
_entity.type
_entity.pdbx_description
1 polymer ?
#
loop_
_entity_poly.entity_id
_entity_poly.type
_entity_poly.pdbx_seq_one_letter_code
_entity_poly.pdbx_strand_id
1 'polypeptide(L)'
;MATAALPGFSISYAKAESALARMHGLAPGEISAWRSRYGALQRGGLLGSANRPGKGASLDYQPDVLHRMMFSLELVQLGFVPSAILRLIADHWDGKLRDIFSKAESAIVHGHGTGDDVILILAGLTLAFGDEPIPNIQATTLAKLPTRLTFGLDGEHLAPRLLLINLTAQLRKFHTALAYYHLLPEIVSLGERNSLTHTTKKRPPRSRMTGPKSMTRAPGDAALPAPRRRAKTAAPVTREAADG
;
A
#
# COMPACT_ATOMS: atom_id res chain seq x y z
N MET A 1 -20.92 -10.60 12.26
CA MET A 1 -20.66 -12.04 12.02
C MET A 1 -19.17 -12.19 11.78
N ALA A 2 -18.46 -12.93 12.62
CA ALA A 2 -17.03 -13.16 12.45
C ALA A 2 -16.81 -14.06 11.22
N THR A 3 -16.15 -13.55 10.19
CA THR A 3 -15.64 -14.37 9.08
C THR A 3 -14.82 -15.51 9.68
N ALA A 4 -15.21 -16.75 9.43
CA ALA A 4 -14.42 -17.90 9.85
C ALA A 4 -13.09 -17.84 9.11
N ALA A 5 -12.08 -17.24 9.74
CA ALA A 5 -10.69 -17.44 9.34
C ALA A 5 -10.49 -18.96 9.30
N LEU A 6 -10.03 -19.50 8.16
CA LEU A 6 -9.64 -20.90 8.06
C LEU A 6 -8.70 -21.18 9.25
N PRO A 7 -9.12 -21.96 10.26
CA PRO A 7 -8.35 -22.09 11.48
C PRO A 7 -6.99 -22.70 11.12
N GLY A 8 -5.92 -21.94 11.35
CA GLY A 8 -4.54 -22.41 11.22
C GLY A 8 -3.80 -22.09 9.92
N PHE A 9 -4.39 -21.36 8.96
CA PHE A 9 -3.62 -20.97 7.77
C PHE A 9 -2.69 -19.78 8.07
N SER A 10 -1.40 -20.03 8.20
CA SER A 10 -0.36 -18.99 8.20
C SER A 10 0.69 -19.26 7.12
N ILE A 11 1.36 -18.19 6.68
CA ILE A 11 2.48 -18.30 5.75
C ILE A 11 3.63 -17.38 6.16
N SER A 12 4.84 -17.75 5.76
CA SER A 12 6.02 -16.91 5.99
C SER A 12 5.98 -15.65 5.12
N TYR A 13 6.61 -14.58 5.63
CA TYR A 13 6.76 -13.32 4.90
C TYR A 13 7.35 -13.53 3.50
N ALA A 14 8.40 -14.35 3.37
CA ALA A 14 9.08 -14.59 2.10
C ALA A 14 8.15 -15.18 1.03
N LYS A 15 7.26 -16.11 1.41
CA LYS A 15 6.27 -16.67 0.49
C LYS A 15 5.19 -15.66 0.13
N ALA A 16 4.67 -14.91 1.10
CA ALA A 16 3.69 -13.84 0.85
C ALA A 16 4.27 -12.76 -0.09
N GLU A 17 5.50 -12.32 0.16
CA GLU A 17 6.23 -11.35 -0.66
C GLU A 17 6.42 -11.87 -2.10
N SER A 18 6.81 -13.13 -2.24
CA SER A 18 6.99 -13.76 -3.56
C SER A 18 5.68 -13.89 -4.34
N ALA A 19 4.59 -14.24 -3.65
CA ALA A 19 3.26 -14.33 -4.23
C ALA A 19 2.78 -12.97 -4.73
N LEU A 20 2.97 -11.91 -3.94
CA LEU A 20 2.64 -10.54 -4.34
C LEU A 20 3.47 -10.07 -5.54
N ALA A 21 4.79 -10.28 -5.51
CA ALA A 21 5.65 -9.91 -6.63
C ALA A 21 5.24 -10.62 -7.93
N ARG A 22 4.85 -11.90 -7.86
CA ARG A 22 4.34 -12.68 -9.00
C ARG A 22 2.98 -12.19 -9.47
N MET A 23 2.04 -11.94 -8.56
CA MET A 23 0.71 -11.42 -8.88
C MET A 23 0.79 -10.11 -9.66
N HIS A 24 1.71 -9.24 -9.26
CA HIS A 24 1.92 -7.93 -9.87
C HIS A 24 2.86 -7.94 -11.08
N GLY A 25 3.37 -9.11 -11.48
CA GLY A 25 4.23 -9.26 -12.66
C GLY A 25 5.57 -8.51 -12.54
N LEU A 26 6.10 -8.33 -11.34
CA LEU A 26 7.32 -7.54 -11.13
C LEU A 26 8.53 -8.23 -11.76
N ALA A 27 9.29 -7.49 -12.56
CA ALA A 27 10.56 -7.97 -13.07
C ALA A 27 11.61 -8.04 -11.94
N PRO A 28 12.63 -8.92 -12.01
CA PRO A 28 13.65 -9.05 -10.97
C PRO A 28 14.35 -7.73 -10.57
N GLY A 29 14.56 -6.83 -11.53
CA GLY A 29 15.15 -5.51 -11.29
C GLY A 29 14.25 -4.54 -10.51
N GLU A 30 12.94 -4.75 -10.50
CA GLU A 30 11.96 -3.88 -9.86
C GLU A 30 11.67 -4.26 -8.41
N ILE A 31 12.02 -5.50 -8.01
CA ILE A 31 11.75 -6.06 -6.68
C ILE A 31 12.32 -5.18 -5.57
N SER A 32 13.56 -4.66 -5.74
CA SER A 32 14.20 -3.83 -4.70
C SER A 32 13.45 -2.52 -4.46
N ALA A 33 13.09 -1.81 -5.53
CA ALA A 33 12.33 -0.57 -5.46
C ALA A 33 10.93 -0.81 -4.88
N TRP A 34 10.28 -1.91 -5.28
CA TRP A 34 9.00 -2.33 -4.74
C TRP A 34 9.08 -2.66 -3.24
N ARG A 35 10.08 -3.43 -2.80
CA ARG A 35 10.33 -3.74 -1.38
C ARG A 35 10.50 -2.49 -0.54
N SER A 36 11.20 -1.47 -1.07
CA SER A 36 11.38 -0.20 -0.37
C SER A 36 10.04 0.52 -0.13
N ARG A 37 9.21 0.63 -1.17
CA ARG A 37 7.86 1.22 -1.08
C ARG A 37 6.96 0.45 -0.12
N TYR A 38 6.95 -0.88 -0.24
CA TYR A 38 6.15 -1.75 0.59
C TYR A 38 6.61 -1.72 2.06
N GLY A 39 7.91 -1.71 2.33
CA GLY A 39 8.48 -1.57 3.68
C GLY A 39 8.12 -0.23 4.33
N ALA A 40 7.97 0.84 3.55
CA ALA A 40 7.48 2.13 4.06
C ALA A 40 6.02 2.02 4.55
N LEU A 41 5.15 1.34 3.81
CA LEU A 41 3.77 1.07 4.22
C LEU A 41 3.73 0.21 5.50
N GLN A 42 4.53 -0.86 5.57
CA GLN A 42 4.59 -1.70 6.77
C GLN A 42 4.98 -0.91 8.03
N ARG A 43 6.04 -0.09 7.94
CA ARG A 43 6.46 0.79 9.05
C ARG A 43 5.38 1.81 9.41
N GLY A 44 4.61 2.26 8.43
CA GLY A 44 3.47 3.15 8.61
C GLY A 44 2.24 2.50 9.27
N GLY A 45 2.29 1.21 9.61
CA GLY A 45 1.20 0.52 10.31
C GLY A 45 0.22 -0.21 9.40
N LEU A 46 0.59 -0.48 8.14
CA LEU A 46 -0.25 -1.20 7.18
C LEU A 46 -0.84 -2.51 7.76
N LEU A 47 -0.05 -3.26 8.52
CA LEU A 47 -0.44 -4.58 9.03
C LEU A 47 -1.32 -4.49 10.29
N GLY A 48 -1.64 -3.28 10.76
CA GLY A 48 -2.33 -3.02 12.03
C GLY A 48 -1.36 -2.81 13.19
N SER A 49 -1.89 -2.34 14.32
CA SER A 49 -1.11 -2.06 15.54
C SER A 49 -0.51 -3.31 16.18
N ALA A 50 -1.21 -4.44 16.08
CA ALA A 50 -0.77 -5.73 16.61
C ALA A 50 0.41 -6.35 15.84
N ASN A 51 0.56 -6.01 14.55
CA ASN A 51 1.43 -6.74 13.62
C ASN A 51 2.61 -5.89 13.11
N ARG A 52 3.21 -5.04 13.96
CA ARG A 52 4.32 -4.17 13.53
C ARG A 52 5.63 -4.96 13.39
N PRO A 53 6.24 -5.05 12.18
CA PRO A 53 7.54 -5.69 12.01
C PRO A 53 8.64 -4.86 12.70
N GLY A 54 9.57 -5.54 13.40
CA GLY A 54 10.77 -4.87 13.97
C GLY A 54 11.11 -5.19 15.42
N LYS A 55 10.35 -6.03 16.12
CA LYS A 55 10.66 -6.45 17.51
C LYS A 55 11.14 -7.90 17.65
N GLY A 56 11.61 -8.53 16.56
CA GLY A 56 12.06 -9.93 16.57
C GLY A 56 10.93 -10.97 16.67
N ALA A 57 9.67 -10.54 16.66
CA ALA A 57 8.53 -11.44 16.62
C ALA A 57 8.33 -11.98 15.19
N SER A 58 8.25 -13.31 15.06
CA SER A 58 7.76 -13.95 13.85
C SER A 58 6.30 -13.55 13.67
N LEU A 59 6.00 -12.87 12.57
CA LEU A 59 4.64 -12.52 12.18
C LEU A 59 4.05 -13.67 11.38
N ASP A 60 2.98 -14.27 11.90
CA ASP A 60 2.15 -15.18 11.12
C ASP A 60 1.24 -14.37 10.20
N TYR A 61 1.48 -14.48 8.89
CA TYR A 61 0.67 -13.78 7.90
C TYR A 61 -0.62 -14.54 7.67
N GLN A 62 -1.62 -14.19 8.48
CA GLN A 62 -3.00 -14.64 8.38
C GLN A 62 -3.73 -14.00 7.19
N PRO A 63 -4.87 -14.54 6.72
CA PRO A 63 -5.62 -14.01 5.57
C PRO A 63 -5.88 -12.51 5.63
N ASP A 64 -6.29 -11.96 6.79
CA ASP A 64 -6.54 -10.51 6.96
C ASP A 64 -5.29 -9.67 6.63
N VAL A 65 -4.12 -10.11 7.08
CA VAL A 65 -2.85 -9.43 6.82
C VAL A 65 -2.51 -9.51 5.33
N LEU A 66 -2.69 -10.68 4.71
CA LEU A 66 -2.44 -10.87 3.28
C LEU A 66 -3.36 -10.01 2.40
N HIS A 67 -4.63 -9.87 2.77
CA HIS A 67 -5.59 -8.99 2.09
C HIS A 67 -5.15 -7.52 2.16
N ARG A 68 -4.73 -7.03 3.34
CA ARG A 68 -4.20 -5.66 3.49
C ARG A 68 -2.99 -5.43 2.59
N MET A 69 -2.08 -6.41 2.53
CA MET A 69 -0.89 -6.36 1.70
C MET A 69 -1.22 -6.27 0.21
N MET A 70 -2.04 -7.20 -0.27
CA MET A 70 -2.46 -7.25 -1.67
C MET A 70 -3.18 -5.96 -2.08
N PHE A 71 -4.14 -5.51 -1.27
CA PHE A 71 -4.90 -4.31 -1.57
C PHE A 71 -4.03 -3.06 -1.64
N SER A 72 -3.11 -2.91 -0.68
CA SER A 72 -2.26 -1.72 -0.62
C SER A 72 -1.30 -1.64 -1.80
N LEU A 73 -0.83 -2.79 -2.28
CA LEU A 73 0.02 -2.83 -3.47
C LEU A 73 -0.75 -2.54 -4.75
N GLU A 74 -1.98 -3.03 -4.88
CA GLU A 74 -2.89 -2.64 -5.96
C GLU A 74 -3.07 -1.11 -5.99
N LEU A 75 -3.31 -0.48 -4.84
CA LEU A 75 -3.45 0.97 -4.75
C LEU A 75 -2.14 1.72 -5.11
N VAL A 76 -0.98 1.21 -4.71
CA VAL A 76 0.31 1.79 -5.13
C VAL A 76 0.46 1.74 -6.66
N GLN A 77 0.07 0.63 -7.30
CA GLN A 77 0.13 0.52 -8.77
C GLN A 77 -0.84 1.48 -9.46
N LEU A 78 -1.97 1.77 -8.83
CA LEU A 78 -2.95 2.76 -9.28
C LEU A 78 -2.55 4.21 -8.97
N GLY A 79 -1.35 4.42 -8.40
CA GLY A 79 -0.78 5.75 -8.16
C GLY A 79 -1.18 6.40 -6.83
N PHE A 80 -1.76 5.65 -5.89
CA PHE A 80 -2.08 6.18 -4.57
C PHE A 80 -0.81 6.47 -3.77
N VAL A 81 -0.79 7.61 -3.09
CA VAL A 81 0.30 7.96 -2.19
C VAL A 81 0.25 7.12 -0.91
N PRO A 82 1.39 6.75 -0.30
CA PRO A 82 1.42 5.88 0.87
C PRO A 82 0.58 6.36 2.07
N SER A 83 0.54 7.67 2.34
CA SER A 83 -0.25 8.24 3.43
C SER A 83 -1.75 8.02 3.24
N ALA A 84 -2.26 8.18 2.02
CA ALA A 84 -3.67 7.95 1.68
C ALA A 84 -4.04 6.47 1.84
N ILE A 85 -3.16 5.55 1.42
CA ILE A 85 -3.36 4.11 1.61
C ILE A 85 -3.43 3.77 3.09
N LEU A 86 -2.46 4.25 3.89
CA LEU A 86 -2.42 3.97 5.33
C LEU A 86 -3.66 4.49 6.05
N ARG A 87 -4.12 5.70 5.71
CA ARG A 87 -5.35 6.28 6.25
C ARG A 87 -6.58 5.46 5.85
N LEU A 88 -6.71 5.11 4.56
CA LEU A 88 -7.81 4.27 4.06
C LEU A 88 -7.90 2.93 4.81
N ILE A 89 -6.77 2.27 5.04
CA ILE A 89 -6.71 1.01 5.80
C ILE A 89 -7.05 1.27 7.27
N ALA A 90 -6.46 2.28 7.91
CA ALA A 90 -6.70 2.57 9.32
C ALA A 90 -8.18 2.88 9.60
N ASP A 91 -8.81 3.68 8.74
CA ASP A 91 -10.15 4.20 8.96
C ASP A 91 -11.25 3.20 8.57
N HIS A 92 -10.98 2.29 7.62
CA HIS A 92 -12.03 1.45 7.01
C HIS A 92 -11.79 -0.05 7.03
N TRP A 93 -10.62 -0.52 7.45
CA TRP A 93 -10.35 -1.95 7.42
C TRP A 93 -11.31 -2.74 8.30
N ASP A 94 -11.36 -2.40 9.59
CA ASP A 94 -12.18 -3.13 10.57
C ASP A 94 -13.70 -2.89 10.42
N GLY A 95 -14.10 -2.03 9.48
CA GLY A 95 -15.48 -1.82 9.07
C GLY A 95 -15.74 -2.36 7.66
N LYS A 96 -15.86 -1.45 6.69
CA LYS A 96 -16.36 -1.78 5.34
C LYS A 96 -15.42 -2.68 4.53
N LEU A 97 -14.10 -2.46 4.59
CA LEU A 97 -13.18 -3.16 3.69
C LEU A 97 -13.08 -4.64 4.03
N ARG A 98 -12.90 -5.02 5.31
CA ARG A 98 -12.86 -6.44 5.70
C ARG A 98 -14.11 -7.19 5.25
N ASP A 99 -15.29 -6.58 5.40
CA ASP A 99 -16.55 -7.20 4.96
C ASP A 99 -16.62 -7.39 3.44
N ILE A 100 -16.11 -6.42 2.66
CA ILE A 100 -16.04 -6.53 1.20
C ILE A 100 -15.06 -7.63 0.78
N PHE A 101 -13.90 -7.72 1.43
CA PHE A 101 -12.92 -8.79 1.19
C PHE A 101 -13.50 -10.17 1.55
N SER A 102 -14.20 -10.28 2.68
CA SER A 102 -14.89 -11.50 3.09
C SER A 102 -15.94 -11.95 2.05
N LYS A 103 -16.71 -11.01 1.49
CA LYS A 103 -17.65 -11.30 0.40
C LYS A 103 -16.93 -11.74 -0.88
N ALA A 104 -15.82 -11.09 -1.23
CA ALA A 104 -15.04 -11.44 -2.41
C ALA A 104 -14.43 -12.83 -2.30
N GLU A 105 -13.94 -13.22 -1.12
CA GLU A 105 -13.49 -14.58 -0.79
C GLU A 105 -14.62 -15.60 -0.94
N SER A 106 -15.77 -15.32 -0.33
CA SER A 106 -16.95 -16.19 -0.43
C SER A 106 -17.38 -16.40 -1.88
N ALA A 107 -17.32 -15.36 -2.71
CA ALA A 107 -17.58 -15.46 -4.15
C ALA A 107 -16.57 -16.34 -4.90
N ILE A 108 -15.32 -16.47 -4.44
CA ILE A 108 -14.35 -17.42 -5.02
C ILE A 108 -14.74 -18.85 -4.68
N VAL A 109 -15.16 -19.11 -3.44
CA VAL A 109 -15.46 -20.46 -2.95
C VAL A 109 -16.82 -20.96 -3.46
N HIS A 110 -17.81 -20.09 -3.51
CA HIS A 110 -19.22 -20.46 -3.75
C HIS A 110 -19.82 -19.87 -5.03
N GLY A 111 -19.11 -18.99 -5.74
CA GLY A 111 -19.65 -18.33 -6.94
C GLY A 111 -19.88 -19.30 -8.09
N HIS A 112 -20.92 -19.02 -8.90
CA HIS A 112 -21.30 -19.84 -10.05
C HIS A 112 -20.80 -19.25 -11.39
N GLY A 113 -19.83 -18.33 -11.36
CA GLY A 113 -19.21 -17.74 -12.54
C GLY A 113 -18.64 -16.36 -12.28
N THR A 114 -18.20 -15.68 -13.34
CA THR A 114 -17.62 -14.33 -13.24
C THR A 114 -18.65 -13.23 -12.95
N GLY A 115 -19.95 -13.50 -13.16
CA GLY A 115 -21.03 -12.55 -12.83
C GLY A 115 -21.11 -12.22 -11.34
N ASP A 116 -20.65 -13.15 -10.49
CA ASP A 116 -20.61 -13.02 -9.04
C ASP A 116 -19.33 -12.34 -8.53
N ASP A 117 -18.41 -11.97 -9.43
CA ASP A 117 -17.18 -11.26 -9.05
C ASP A 117 -17.52 -9.98 -8.31
N VAL A 118 -16.93 -9.81 -7.14
CA VAL A 118 -17.10 -8.62 -6.31
C VAL A 118 -16.22 -7.50 -6.86
N ILE A 119 -16.85 -6.41 -7.24
CA ILE A 119 -16.23 -5.17 -7.68
C ILE A 119 -16.21 -4.20 -6.50
N LEU A 120 -15.01 -3.88 -6.01
CA LEU A 120 -14.79 -2.80 -5.06
C LEU A 120 -14.83 -1.47 -5.81
N ILE A 121 -15.62 -0.54 -5.27
CA ILE A 121 -15.81 0.80 -5.81
C ILE A 121 -15.27 1.80 -4.79
N LEU A 122 -14.29 2.60 -5.20
CA LEU A 122 -13.83 3.77 -4.48
C LEU A 122 -14.21 5.00 -5.29
N ALA A 123 -15.11 5.83 -4.76
CA ALA A 123 -15.58 7.05 -5.41
C ALA A 123 -15.30 8.28 -4.53
N GLY A 124 -14.83 9.38 -5.12
CA GLY A 124 -14.58 10.61 -4.36
C GLY A 124 -14.09 11.76 -5.22
N LEU A 125 -14.06 12.96 -4.62
CA LEU A 125 -13.52 14.15 -5.27
C LEU A 125 -12.01 13.99 -5.54
N THR A 126 -11.29 13.46 -4.55
CA THR A 126 -9.84 13.34 -4.53
C THR A 126 -9.42 11.92 -4.12
N LEU A 127 -9.53 10.97 -5.05
CA LEU A 127 -9.12 9.58 -4.77
C LEU A 127 -7.62 9.45 -4.42
N ALA A 128 -6.75 10.34 -4.89
CA ALA A 128 -5.30 10.12 -4.86
C ALA A 128 -4.47 11.23 -4.20
N PHE A 129 -5.09 12.31 -3.70
CA PHE A 129 -4.36 13.54 -3.33
C PHE A 129 -4.83 14.15 -2.00
N GLY A 130 -4.03 14.01 -0.94
CA GLY A 130 -4.08 14.88 0.24
C GLY A 130 -4.84 14.37 1.46
N ASP A 131 -5.10 15.30 2.39
CA ASP A 131 -5.80 15.10 3.67
C ASP A 131 -7.34 15.13 3.55
N GLU A 132 -7.84 15.14 2.32
CA GLU A 132 -9.25 15.33 1.95
C GLU A 132 -10.15 14.10 2.25
N PRO A 133 -11.50 14.24 2.15
CA PRO A 133 -12.42 13.28 2.72
C PRO A 133 -12.30 11.88 2.09
N ILE A 134 -12.44 10.92 3.00
CA ILE A 134 -12.50 9.48 2.77
C ILE A 134 -13.32 9.13 1.52
N PRO A 135 -12.81 8.25 0.64
CA PRO A 135 -13.57 7.81 -0.52
C PRO A 135 -14.86 7.10 -0.08
N ASN A 136 -15.95 7.31 -0.81
CA ASN A 136 -17.14 6.50 -0.71
C ASN A 136 -16.78 5.06 -1.14
N ILE A 137 -16.65 4.18 -0.14
CA ILE A 137 -16.34 2.76 -0.32
C ILE A 137 -17.64 1.99 -0.47
N GLN A 138 -17.81 1.35 -1.62
CA GLN A 138 -18.93 0.47 -1.92
C GLN A 138 -18.44 -0.82 -2.58
N ALA A 139 -19.32 -1.81 -2.67
CA ALA A 139 -19.08 -2.99 -3.47
C ALA A 139 -20.36 -3.41 -4.20
N THR A 140 -20.20 -4.00 -5.38
CA THR A 140 -21.27 -4.60 -6.17
C THR A 140 -20.77 -5.89 -6.82
N THR A 141 -21.65 -6.66 -7.43
CA THR A 141 -21.22 -7.78 -8.29
C THR A 141 -21.00 -7.28 -9.71
N LEU A 142 -20.14 -7.97 -10.48
CA LEU A 142 -19.87 -7.61 -11.88
C LEU A 142 -21.16 -7.56 -12.72
N ALA A 143 -22.08 -8.50 -12.52
CA ALA A 143 -23.37 -8.52 -13.20
C ALA A 143 -24.25 -7.28 -12.88
N LYS A 144 -24.12 -6.72 -11.66
CA LYS A 144 -24.89 -5.54 -11.22
C LYS A 144 -24.15 -4.22 -11.46
N LEU A 145 -22.89 -4.27 -11.89
CA LEU A 145 -22.06 -3.08 -12.10
C LEU A 145 -22.69 -2.09 -13.09
N PRO A 146 -23.18 -2.50 -14.28
CA PRO A 146 -23.79 -1.54 -15.23
C PRO A 146 -24.95 -0.77 -14.61
N THR A 147 -25.90 -1.48 -13.99
CA THR A 147 -27.03 -0.88 -13.27
C THR A 147 -26.54 0.05 -12.16
N ARG A 148 -25.50 -0.33 -11.41
CA ARG A 148 -24.96 0.51 -10.34
C ARG A 148 -24.29 1.78 -10.86
N LEU A 149 -23.64 1.74 -12.03
CA LEU A 149 -23.07 2.92 -12.67
C LEU A 149 -24.14 3.83 -13.27
N THR A 150 -25.24 3.27 -13.77
CA THR A 150 -26.36 4.03 -14.34
C THR A 150 -27.21 4.72 -13.27
N PHE A 151 -27.48 4.04 -12.14
CA PHE A 151 -28.41 4.54 -11.12
C PHE A 151 -27.70 4.97 -9.84
N GLY A 152 -26.66 4.26 -9.41
CA GLY A 152 -26.24 4.18 -8.00
C GLY A 152 -25.05 5.04 -7.58
N LEU A 153 -24.68 6.06 -8.34
CA LEU A 153 -23.93 7.19 -7.81
C LEU A 153 -24.94 8.32 -7.48
N ASP A 154 -25.92 7.94 -6.66
CA ASP A 154 -27.21 8.58 -6.35
C ASP A 154 -27.13 10.04 -5.82
N GLY A 155 -26.76 11.01 -6.65
CA GLY A 155 -27.01 12.41 -6.35
C GLY A 155 -26.33 13.38 -7.32
N GLU A 156 -27.01 13.69 -8.44
CA GLU A 156 -26.76 14.74 -9.46
C GLU A 156 -25.34 14.96 -10.02
N HIS A 157 -24.30 14.41 -9.39
CA HIS A 157 -22.90 14.60 -9.70
C HIS A 157 -22.19 13.27 -9.45
N LEU A 158 -21.83 12.57 -10.53
CA LEU A 158 -20.82 11.53 -10.46
C LEU A 158 -19.61 12.10 -9.70
N ALA A 159 -19.09 11.36 -8.72
CA ALA A 159 -17.80 11.71 -8.16
C ALA A 159 -16.82 11.88 -9.34
N PRO A 160 -16.03 12.96 -9.39
CA PRO A 160 -15.19 13.28 -10.53
C PRO A 160 -14.14 12.20 -10.77
N ARG A 161 -13.93 11.31 -9.78
CA ARG A 161 -13.03 10.18 -9.87
C ARG A 161 -13.69 8.93 -9.30
N LEU A 162 -13.59 7.87 -10.09
CA LEU A 162 -14.11 6.55 -9.78
C LEU A 162 -12.99 5.54 -10.01
N LEU A 163 -12.76 4.68 -9.03
CA LEU A 163 -11.88 3.53 -9.16
C LEU A 163 -12.67 2.25 -8.92
N LEU A 164 -12.61 1.35 -9.91
CA LEU A 164 -13.26 0.05 -9.91
C LEU A 164 -12.19 -1.03 -9.89
N ILE A 165 -12.22 -1.89 -8.86
CA ILE A 165 -11.28 -3.00 -8.72
C ILE A 165 -12.09 -4.29 -8.72
N ASN A 166 -11.84 -5.19 -9.68
CA ASN A 166 -12.39 -6.55 -9.61
C ASN A 166 -11.62 -7.33 -8.53
N LEU A 167 -12.13 -7.26 -7.30
CA LEU A 167 -11.46 -7.77 -6.13
C LEU A 167 -11.37 -9.29 -6.15
N THR A 168 -12.43 -9.97 -6.59
CA THR A 168 -12.46 -11.43 -6.75
C THR A 168 -11.39 -11.88 -7.76
N ALA A 169 -11.23 -11.19 -8.89
CA ALA A 169 -10.17 -11.51 -9.84
C ALA A 169 -8.76 -11.30 -9.27
N GLN A 170 -8.53 -10.23 -8.50
CA GLN A 170 -7.23 -9.99 -7.86
C GLN A 170 -6.92 -11.04 -6.78
N LEU A 171 -7.90 -11.41 -5.97
CA LEU A 171 -7.77 -12.50 -5.00
C LEU A 171 -7.47 -13.84 -5.68
N ARG A 172 -8.11 -14.17 -6.81
CA ARG A 172 -7.79 -15.39 -7.58
C ARG A 172 -6.34 -15.39 -8.08
N LYS A 173 -5.84 -14.26 -8.61
CA LYS A 173 -4.43 -14.13 -9.00
C LYS A 173 -3.50 -14.32 -7.80
N PHE A 174 -3.84 -13.70 -6.68
CA PHE A 174 -3.08 -13.82 -5.44
C PHE A 174 -3.03 -15.27 -4.95
N HIS A 175 -4.17 -15.96 -4.84
CA HIS A 175 -4.24 -17.35 -4.41
C HIS A 175 -3.52 -18.29 -5.35
N THR A 176 -3.61 -18.07 -6.66
CA THR A 176 -2.84 -18.85 -7.65
C THR A 176 -1.33 -18.68 -7.43
N ALA A 177 -0.88 -17.45 -7.21
CA ALA A 177 0.53 -17.19 -6.90
C ALA A 177 0.94 -17.77 -5.53
N LEU A 178 0.06 -17.69 -4.53
CA LEU A 178 0.29 -18.20 -3.19
C LEU A 178 0.39 -19.72 -3.20
N ALA A 179 -0.53 -20.42 -3.87
CA ALA A 179 -0.51 -21.87 -4.02
C ALA A 179 0.77 -22.33 -4.72
N TYR A 180 1.21 -21.63 -5.78
CA TYR A 180 2.48 -21.91 -6.45
C TYR A 180 3.66 -21.90 -5.46
N TYR A 181 3.76 -20.89 -4.60
CA TYR A 181 4.85 -20.80 -3.64
C TYR A 181 4.63 -21.62 -2.35
N HIS A 182 3.38 -21.95 -2.01
CA HIS A 182 3.09 -22.75 -0.85
C HIS A 182 3.45 -24.22 -1.09
N LEU A 183 3.14 -24.73 -2.29
CA LEU A 183 3.35 -26.12 -2.70
C LEU A 183 4.78 -26.42 -3.16
N LEU A 184 5.62 -25.41 -3.42
CA LEU A 184 7.03 -25.65 -3.72
C LEU A 184 7.81 -26.02 -2.45
N PRO A 185 8.50 -27.17 -2.42
CA PRO A 185 9.43 -27.50 -1.35
C PRO A 185 10.60 -26.51 -1.40
N GLU A 186 10.81 -25.81 -0.28
CA GLU A 186 11.87 -24.82 -0.04
C GLU A 186 12.10 -23.77 -1.16
N ILE A 187 11.40 -22.65 -1.04
CA ILE A 187 11.75 -21.46 -1.82
C ILE A 187 12.98 -20.82 -1.20
N VAL A 188 14.12 -20.99 -1.88
CA VAL A 188 15.25 -20.08 -1.82
C VAL A 188 14.71 -18.66 -2.01
N SER A 189 14.87 -17.83 -0.99
CA SER A 189 14.26 -16.50 -0.92
C SER A 189 14.57 -15.70 -2.20
N LEU A 190 13.65 -14.85 -2.67
CA LEU A 190 13.89 -13.97 -3.84
C LEU A 190 15.15 -13.07 -3.70
N GLY A 191 15.71 -12.97 -2.49
CA GLY A 191 17.00 -12.31 -2.24
C GLY A 191 18.23 -13.16 -2.58
N GLU A 192 18.17 -14.48 -2.42
CA GLU A 192 19.34 -15.37 -2.56
C GLU A 192 19.73 -15.66 -4.01
N ARG A 193 18.79 -15.58 -4.95
CA ARG A 193 19.12 -15.73 -6.39
C ARG A 193 19.95 -14.57 -6.94
N ASN A 194 19.83 -13.37 -6.36
CA ASN A 194 20.64 -12.21 -6.76
C ASN A 194 22.04 -12.20 -6.12
N SER A 195 22.27 -12.98 -5.05
CA SER A 195 23.60 -13.13 -4.44
C SER A 195 24.48 -14.13 -5.19
N LEU A 196 23.89 -15.05 -5.96
CA LEU A 196 24.63 -16.09 -6.70
C LEU A 196 25.26 -15.59 -8.01
N THR A 197 24.94 -14.37 -8.47
CA THR A 197 25.60 -13.74 -9.63
C THR A 197 26.62 -12.67 -9.27
N HIS A 198 26.81 -12.36 -7.97
CA HIS A 198 27.93 -11.54 -7.54
C HIS A 198 29.13 -12.43 -7.23
N THR A 199 29.92 -12.64 -8.27
CA THR A 199 31.36 -12.93 -8.18
C THR A 199 31.96 -12.24 -6.96
N THR A 200 32.61 -13.03 -6.12
CA THR A 200 33.50 -12.64 -5.03
C THR A 200 34.53 -11.64 -5.54
N LYS A 201 34.19 -10.35 -5.55
CA LYS A 201 35.15 -9.26 -5.76
C LYS A 201 35.90 -9.12 -4.45
N LYS A 202 36.94 -9.95 -4.33
CA LYS A 202 37.99 -9.96 -3.30
C LYS A 202 38.35 -8.51 -2.99
N ARG A 203 37.88 -7.98 -1.86
CA ARG A 203 38.24 -6.63 -1.40
C ARG A 203 39.77 -6.61 -1.27
N PRO A 204 40.48 -5.70 -1.96
CA PRO A 204 41.91 -5.56 -1.74
C PRO A 204 42.15 -5.11 -0.28
N PRO A 205 43.26 -5.55 0.32
CA PRO A 205 43.58 -5.23 1.71
C PRO A 205 43.70 -3.72 1.89
N ARG A 206 43.02 -3.20 2.91
CA ARG A 206 43.10 -1.81 3.35
C ARG A 206 44.53 -1.55 3.83
N SER A 207 45.34 -0.91 2.98
CA SER A 207 46.61 -0.32 3.40
C SER A 207 46.32 0.72 4.49
N ARG A 208 46.80 0.44 5.72
CA ARG A 208 46.90 1.40 6.80
C ARG A 208 47.98 2.41 6.41
N MET A 209 47.58 3.57 5.89
CA MET A 209 48.44 4.76 5.93
C MET A 209 48.14 5.52 7.23
N THR A 210 48.99 5.26 8.21
CA THR A 210 49.27 6.15 9.35
C THR A 210 50.16 7.29 8.87
N GLY A 211 49.75 8.54 9.07
CA GLY A 211 50.59 9.73 8.85
C GLY A 211 49.86 11.03 9.21
N PRO A 212 50.56 12.10 9.65
CA PRO A 212 50.21 12.79 10.88
C PRO A 212 49.64 14.22 10.75
N LYS A 213 49.11 14.68 11.90
CA LYS A 213 48.77 16.04 12.37
C LYS A 213 49.59 17.19 11.76
N SER A 214 48.95 18.33 11.47
CA SER A 214 48.96 19.54 12.34
C SER A 214 48.54 20.84 11.63
N MET A 215 47.76 21.67 12.35
CA MET A 215 47.68 23.15 12.35
C MET A 215 47.44 23.88 11.00
N THR A 216 46.44 24.74 10.87
CA THR A 216 46.46 26.10 11.44
C THR A 216 45.05 26.71 11.37
N ARG A 217 44.64 27.37 12.47
CA ARG A 217 43.43 28.19 12.62
C ARG A 217 43.65 29.55 11.96
N ALA A 218 42.67 30.06 11.22
CA ALA A 218 42.54 31.49 10.92
C ALA A 218 41.10 31.92 11.24
N PRO A 219 40.89 33.06 11.94
CA PRO A 219 39.58 33.65 12.16
C PRO A 219 39.24 34.58 10.98
N GLY A 220 38.03 34.45 10.43
CA GLY A 220 37.54 35.29 9.35
C GLY A 220 36.06 35.55 9.53
N ASP A 221 35.77 36.73 10.10
CA ASP A 221 34.46 37.35 10.18
C ASP A 221 33.76 37.41 8.81
N ALA A 222 32.50 36.99 8.77
CA ALA A 222 31.51 37.54 7.84
C ALA A 222 30.11 37.26 8.39
N ALA A 223 29.56 38.26 9.08
CA ALA A 223 28.17 38.30 9.50
C ALA A 223 27.25 38.22 8.27
N LEU A 224 26.40 37.20 8.22
CA LEU A 224 25.30 37.10 7.28
C LEU A 224 24.15 38.00 7.76
N PRO A 225 23.57 38.85 6.89
CA PRO A 225 22.44 39.69 7.26
C PRO A 225 21.16 38.87 7.46
N ALA A 226 20.43 39.22 8.52
CA ALA A 226 19.16 38.62 8.89
C ALA A 226 18.08 38.71 7.78
N PRO A 227 17.22 37.69 7.63
CA PRO A 227 16.11 37.75 6.67
C PRO A 227 15.06 38.79 7.09
N ARG A 228 14.80 39.72 6.18
CA ARG A 228 13.73 40.73 6.28
C ARG A 228 12.37 40.05 6.51
N ARG A 229 11.73 40.36 7.64
CA ARG A 229 10.31 40.09 7.90
C ARG A 229 9.47 40.73 6.79
N ARG A 230 8.83 39.91 5.95
CA ARG A 230 7.74 40.38 5.08
C ARG A 230 6.53 40.71 5.94
N ALA A 231 6.03 41.93 5.76
CA ALA A 231 4.81 42.43 6.38
C ALA A 231 3.61 41.55 6.01
N LYS A 232 2.78 41.24 7.02
CA LYS A 232 1.42 40.73 6.84
C LYS A 232 0.58 41.84 6.23
N THR A 233 0.24 41.74 4.95
CA THR A 233 -0.85 42.51 4.36
C THR A 233 -2.15 41.89 4.84
N ALA A 234 -2.87 42.61 5.70
CA ALA A 234 -4.24 42.28 6.09
C ALA A 234 -5.14 42.50 4.87
N ALA A 235 -5.90 41.47 4.49
CA ALA A 235 -6.98 41.61 3.52
C ALA A 235 -8.20 42.28 4.19
N PRO A 236 -8.92 43.16 3.46
CA PRO A 236 -10.10 43.84 3.99
C PRO A 236 -11.27 42.86 4.15
N VAL A 237 -11.90 42.91 5.32
CA VAL A 237 -13.20 42.32 5.60
C VAL A 237 -14.26 43.18 4.90
N THR A 238 -14.76 42.74 3.76
CA THR A 238 -16.01 43.25 3.21
C THR A 238 -17.16 42.63 4.00
N ARG A 239 -17.77 43.46 4.84
CA ARG A 239 -19.16 43.32 5.26
C ARG A 239 -20.03 43.52 4.02
N GLU A 240 -20.88 42.55 3.70
CA GLU A 240 -22.11 42.85 3.00
C GLU A 240 -23.26 42.33 3.86
N ALA A 241 -24.06 43.28 4.29
CA ALA A 241 -25.27 43.11 5.04
C ALA A 241 -26.44 43.23 4.07
N ALA A 242 -27.53 42.56 4.45
CA ALA A 242 -28.90 42.99 4.24
C ALA A 242 -29.52 42.71 2.85
N ASP A 243 -30.50 41.80 2.85
CA ASP A 243 -31.93 42.10 2.65
C ASP A 243 -32.63 41.16 1.65
N GLY A 244 -33.69 40.51 2.14
CA GLY A 244 -34.62 39.67 1.38
C GLY A 244 -35.12 38.47 2.17
#